data_AF-A0A8J6DAZ2-F1
#
_entry.id   AF-A0A8J6DAZ2-F1
#
_cell.length_a   1.000
_cell.length_b   1.000
_cell.length_c   1.000
_cell.angle_alpha   90.00
_cell.angle_beta   90.00
_cell.angle_gamma   90.00
#
_symmetry.space_group_name_H-M   'P 1'
#
loop_
_entity.id
_entity.type
_entity.pdbx_description
1 polymer ?
#
loop_
_entity_poly.entity_id
_entity_poly.type
_entity_poly.pdbx_seq_one_letter_code
_entity_poly.pdbx_strand_id
1 'polypeptide(L)'
;MKLFQIHFVLLISRQGKVRLTKWYSTYSKKERSKAPDSAILWNGEDLKYASLYFCMCIDPDGNELEILEIIHHYVEVLDRYFGSVSLP
;
A
#
# COMPACT_ATOMS: atom_id res chain seq x y z
N MET A 1 -3.17 -23.05 -5.19
CA MET A 1 -2.75 -21.68 -4.85
C MET A 1 -4.02 -20.88 -4.63
N LYS A 2 -4.30 -20.43 -3.39
CA LYS A 2 -5.41 -19.48 -3.18
C LYS A 2 -4.98 -18.14 -3.77
N LEU A 3 -5.87 -17.49 -4.51
CA LEU A 3 -5.68 -16.10 -4.91
C LEU A 3 -6.25 -15.23 -3.79
N PHE A 4 -5.43 -14.37 -3.20
CA PHE A 4 -5.89 -13.37 -2.23
C PHE A 4 -6.33 -12.09 -2.97
N GLN A 5 -7.40 -11.47 -2.51
CA GLN A 5 -7.93 -10.24 -3.08
C GLN A 5 -7.32 -9.02 -2.39
N ILE A 6 -6.76 -8.10 -3.17
CA ILE A 6 -6.39 -6.78 -2.68
C ILE A 6 -7.65 -5.92 -2.64
N HIS A 7 -7.98 -5.38 -1.47
CA HIS A 7 -9.15 -4.53 -1.29
C HIS A 7 -8.88 -3.07 -1.63
N PHE A 8 -7.74 -2.56 -1.18
CA PHE A 8 -7.27 -1.23 -1.53
C PHE A 8 -5.76 -1.07 -1.32
N VAL A 9 -5.23 -0.03 -1.97
CA VAL A 9 -3.87 0.47 -1.79
C VAL A 9 -3.94 1.98 -1.59
N LEU A 10 -3.25 2.47 -0.55
CA LEU A 10 -3.05 3.88 -0.27
C LEU A 10 -1.54 4.17 -0.21
N LEU A 11 -1.15 5.30 -0.77
CA LEU A 11 0.18 5.87 -0.63
C LEU A 11 0.05 7.23 0.05
N ILE A 12 0.76 7.41 1.16
CA ILE A 12 0.67 8.60 1.99
C ILE A 12 2.07 9.17 2.19
N SER A 13 2.24 10.48 2.08
CA SER A 13 3.51 11.12 2.43
C SER A 13 3.71 11.18 3.93
N ARG A 14 4.95 11.43 4.38
CA ARG A 14 5.24 11.72 5.80
C ARG A 14 4.47 12.90 6.40
N GLN A 15 3.96 13.80 5.57
CA GLN A 15 3.13 14.93 5.99
C GLN A 15 1.64 14.54 6.09
N GLY A 16 1.29 13.26 5.91
CA GLY A 16 -0.09 12.78 5.91
C GLY A 16 -0.86 13.03 4.62
N LYS A 17 -0.21 13.53 3.56
CA LYS A 17 -0.88 13.79 2.27
C LYS A 17 -1.04 12.50 1.49
N VAL A 18 -2.27 12.15 1.13
CA VAL A 18 -2.57 11.02 0.26
C VAL A 18 -2.09 11.34 -1.15
N ARG A 19 -1.15 10.52 -1.66
CA ARG A 19 -0.56 10.64 -3.00
C ARG A 19 -1.18 9.67 -4.01
N LEU A 20 -1.64 8.52 -3.55
CA LEU A 20 -2.35 7.54 -4.36
C LEU A 20 -3.43 6.86 -3.52
N THR A 21 -4.61 6.69 -4.14
CA THR A 21 -5.70 5.91 -3.57
C THR A 21 -6.32 5.06 -4.65
N LYS A 22 -6.29 3.74 -4.44
CA LYS A 22 -6.96 2.80 -5.33
C LYS A 22 -7.77 1.81 -4.50
N TRP A 23 -9.07 1.76 -4.77
CA TRP A 23 -9.99 0.78 -4.20
C TRP A 23 -10.34 -0.23 -5.29
N TYR A 24 -10.18 -1.51 -4.99
CA TYR A 24 -10.52 -2.62 -5.89
C TYR A 24 -11.85 -3.27 -5.47
N SER A 25 -12.15 -3.26 -4.17
CA SER A 25 -13.43 -3.72 -3.62
C SER A 25 -14.40 -2.57 -3.41
N THR A 26 -15.70 -2.85 -3.53
CA THR A 26 -16.76 -1.86 -3.33
C THR A 26 -17.01 -1.62 -1.85
N TYR A 27 -16.41 -0.56 -1.31
CA TYR A 27 -16.75 -0.04 0.02
C TYR A 27 -17.61 1.22 -0.09
N SER A 28 -18.61 1.34 0.79
CA SER A 28 -19.36 2.58 1.00
C SER A 28 -18.46 3.69 1.55
N LYS A 29 -18.87 4.96 1.38
CA LYS A 29 -18.12 6.11 1.93
C LYS A 29 -17.93 6.02 3.45
N LYS A 30 -18.91 5.43 4.15
CA LYS A 30 -18.86 5.22 5.60
C LYS A 30 -17.81 4.17 5.97
N GLU A 31 -17.69 3.09 5.22
CA GLU A 31 -16.68 2.05 5.47
C GLU A 31 -15.27 2.54 5.18
N ARG A 32 -15.07 3.32 4.11
CA ARG A 32 -13.77 3.92 3.77
C ARG A 32 -13.25 4.91 4.81
N SER A 33 -14.11 5.40 5.70
CA SER A 33 -13.71 6.29 6.80
C SER A 33 -13.00 5.56 7.96
N LYS A 34 -13.01 4.22 7.94
CA LYS A 34 -12.34 3.37 8.91
C LYS A 34 -11.38 2.43 8.19
N ALA A 35 -10.18 2.26 8.73
CA ALA A 35 -9.29 1.22 8.26
C ALA A 35 -9.84 -0.15 8.71
N PRO A 36 -9.91 -1.16 7.82
CA PRO A 36 -10.17 -2.54 8.23
C PRO A 36 -9.04 -3.08 9.11
N ASP A 37 -9.36 -4.05 9.96
CA ASP A 37 -8.37 -4.68 10.86
C ASP A 37 -7.25 -5.40 10.10
N SER A 38 -7.50 -5.85 8.86
CA SER A 38 -6.50 -6.47 7.98
C SER A 38 -5.66 -5.46 7.17
N ALA A 39 -5.79 -4.17 7.44
CA ALA A 39 -4.98 -3.16 6.77
C ALA A 39 -3.58 -3.09 7.38
N ILE A 40 -2.56 -3.35 6.57
CA ILE A 40 -1.15 -3.22 6.96
C ILE A 40 -0.65 -1.84 6.54
N LEU A 41 0.02 -1.15 7.46
CA LEU A 41 0.75 0.09 7.21
C LEU A 41 2.25 -0.21 7.23
N TRP A 42 2.89 -0.14 6.07
CA TRP A 42 4.33 -0.26 5.92
C TRP A 42 4.98 1.11 5.75
N ASN A 43 6.05 1.34 6.51
CA ASN A 43 6.91 2.50 6.34
C ASN A 43 8.16 2.06 5.57
N GLY A 44 8.50 2.79 4.51
CA GLY A 44 9.74 2.51 3.80
C GLY A 44 10.95 2.74 4.70
N GLU A 45 11.68 1.67 5.01
CA GLU A 45 12.93 1.79 5.78
C GLU A 45 14.09 2.25 4.88
N ASP A 46 14.05 1.91 3.60
CA ASP A 46 15.05 2.35 2.63
C ASP A 46 14.91 3.83 2.26
N LEU A 47 16.05 4.50 2.13
CA LEU A 47 16.17 5.92 1.77
C LEU A 47 15.38 6.31 0.51
N LYS A 48 15.17 5.36 -0.41
CA LYS A 48 14.37 5.55 -1.63
C LYS A 48 12.88 5.80 -1.36
N TYR A 49 12.34 5.29 -0.25
CA TYR A 49 10.91 5.41 0.09
C TYR A 49 10.66 5.88 1.51
N ALA A 50 11.71 6.29 2.24
CA ALA A 50 11.68 6.76 3.63
C ALA A 50 10.81 7.99 3.90
N SER A 51 10.11 8.53 2.91
CA SER A 51 9.05 9.52 3.14
C SER A 51 7.63 9.10 2.74
N LEU A 52 7.46 7.83 2.40
CA LEU A 52 6.20 7.26 1.98
C LEU A 52 5.76 6.17 2.96
N TYR A 53 4.48 6.22 3.28
CA TYR A 53 3.75 5.15 3.94
C TYR A 53 2.88 4.45 2.90
N PHE A 54 3.01 3.13 2.83
CA PHE A 54 2.13 2.28 2.05
C PHE A 54 1.10 1.65 2.99
N CYS A 55 -0.18 1.77 2.66
CA CYS A 55 -1.23 1.07 3.37
C CYS A 55 -1.97 0.17 2.40
N MET A 56 -2.00 -1.13 2.68
CA MET A 56 -2.64 -2.14 1.85
C MET A 56 -3.54 -3.00 2.71
N CYS A 57 -4.76 -3.26 2.23
CA CYS A 57 -5.67 -4.21 2.85
C CYS A 57 -5.89 -5.37 1.89
N ILE A 58 -5.69 -6.57 2.39
CA ILE A 58 -5.93 -7.82 1.68
C ILE A 58 -6.86 -8.73 2.49
N ASP A 59 -7.28 -9.84 1.89
CA ASP A 59 -8.03 -10.88 2.58
C ASP A 59 -7.29 -11.37 3.85
N PRO A 60 -8.01 -11.65 4.95
CA PRO A 60 -7.42 -12.04 6.23
C PRO A 60 -6.72 -13.41 6.20
N ASP A 61 -6.96 -14.21 5.16
CA ASP A 61 -6.31 -15.50 4.97
C ASP A 61 -4.84 -15.37 4.49
N GLY A 62 -4.41 -14.16 4.09
CA GLY A 62 -3.07 -13.91 3.56
C GLY A 62 -2.01 -13.79 4.65
N ASN A 63 -0.78 -14.25 4.36
CA ASN A 63 0.35 -14.10 5.28
C ASN A 63 0.95 -12.70 5.18
N GLU A 64 1.41 -12.15 6.31
CA GLU A 64 2.09 -10.85 6.38
C GLU A 64 3.30 -10.77 5.45
N LEU A 65 4.08 -11.85 5.34
CA LEU A 65 5.25 -11.90 4.45
C LEU A 65 4.86 -11.71 2.97
N GLU A 66 3.78 -12.34 2.52
CA GLU A 66 3.30 -12.19 1.14
C GLU A 66 2.84 -10.75 0.87
N ILE A 67 2.24 -10.08 1.87
CA ILE A 67 1.83 -8.68 1.75
C ILE A 67 3.06 -7.77 1.59
N LEU A 68 4.10 -7.98 2.39
CA LEU A 68 5.33 -7.21 2.31
C LEU A 68 6.04 -7.41 0.96
N GLU A 69 6.06 -8.64 0.44
CA GLU A 69 6.59 -8.93 -0.90
C GLU A 69 5.81 -8.18 -2.00
N ILE A 70 4.47 -8.11 -1.91
CA ILE A 70 3.65 -7.34 -2.85
C ILE A 70 3.96 -5.85 -2.75
N ILE A 71 4.08 -5.30 -1.54
CA ILE A 71 4.43 -3.88 -1.33
C ILE A 71 5.81 -3.59 -1.93
N HIS A 72 6.82 -4.41 -1.66
CA HIS A 72 8.16 -4.27 -2.23
C HIS A 72 8.14 -4.33 -3.76
N HIS A 73 7.43 -5.31 -4.34
CA HIS A 73 7.32 -5.44 -5.78
C HIS A 73 6.62 -4.22 -6.41
N TYR A 74 5.54 -3.74 -5.79
CA TYR A 74 4.82 -2.56 -6.25
C TYR A 74 5.72 -1.31 -6.25
N VAL A 75 6.48 -1.15 -5.18
CA VAL A 75 7.46 -0.08 -5.00
C VAL A 75 8.55 -0.14 -6.08
N GLU A 76 9.12 -1.33 -6.36
CA GLU A 76 10.09 -1.52 -7.44
C GLU A 76 9.53 -1.18 -8.83
N VAL A 77 8.29 -1.58 -9.11
CA VAL A 77 7.63 -1.28 -10.39
C VAL A 77 7.43 0.23 -10.55
N LEU A 78 7.03 0.93 -9.48
CA LEU A 78 6.92 2.40 -9.50
C LEU A 78 8.28 3.06 -9.76
N ASP A 79 9.36 2.60 -9.13
CA ASP A 79 10.72 3.12 -9.33
C ASP A 79 11.18 2.97 -10.78
N ARG A 80 10.93 1.81 -11.38
CA ARG A 80 11.25 1.53 -12.78
C ARG A 80 10.41 2.37 -13.74
N TYR A 81 9.14 2.60 -13.43
CA TYR A 81 8.23 3.35 -14.29
C TYR A 81 8.52 4.85 -14.27
N PHE A 82 8.77 5.43 -13.09
CA PHE A 82 8.95 6.88 -12.93
C PHE A 82 10.40 7.36 -13.01
N GLY A 83 11.39 6.45 -12.97
CA GLY A 83 12.80 6.80 -13.07
C GLY A 83 13.30 7.50 -11.81
N SER A 84 13.58 6.70 -10.77
CA SER A 84 13.83 7.14 -9.39
C SER A 84 12.60 7.77 -8.74
N VAL A 85 11.99 7.06 -7.78
CA VAL A 85 11.13 7.69 -6.77
C VAL A 85 12.03 8.47 -5.78
N SER A 86 12.99 9.24 -6.27
CA SER A 86 13.74 10.16 -5.44
C SER A 86 12.82 11.30 -5.08
N LEU A 87 12.56 11.42 -3.79
CA LEU A 87 11.97 12.63 -3.23
C LEU A 87 12.87 13.83 -3.54
N PRO A 88 12.30 15.00 -3.86
CA PRO A 88 13.03 16.24 -3.62
C PRO A 88 13.36 16.40 -2.14
#